data_AF-A0A351BI88-F1
#
_entry.id   AF-A0A351BI88-F1
#
_cell.length_a   1.000
_cell.length_b   1.000
_cell.length_c   1.000
_cell.angle_alpha   90.00
_cell.angle_beta   90.00
_cell.angle_gamma   90.00
#
_symmetry.space_group_name_H-M   'P 1'
#
loop_
_entity.id
_entity.type
_entity.pdbx_description
1 polymer ?
#
loop_
_entity_poly.entity_id
_entity_poly.type
_entity_poly.pdbx_seq_one_letter_code
_entity_poly.pdbx_strand_id
1 'polypeptide(L)'
;MSADAVVSHNSAVAAKIALFRSLFRGRDDLYPRLFASLRTGKTGYSPACANEWVRGLCDKRAVRCQDCPSRRFLPLTDETIRQHLCGHDDRGREFVIGLYPMLLDETCFLLAVDFDKEGWRADIGAVSETCRQFGLPAAVERSRSGNGGHLWLFFAEALPAVLARKLAAHILTETMERRPEVGLDSYDRFVPNQDTLPKGGFGNLIALPLQKRPRQSDDSVFLDERLLPWPDQWAFLSTMQRITRAQAESIVRAAEQRGRVVGVRCPVLDEDAEGDAEPWTAPPSRRRAEPPIVGPLPERLELILGNEIYLAREGLPAALRNRLLRLAAFQNPEFYRAQAMRLPTFGKPRVISCAE
;
A
#
# COMPACT_ATOMS: atom_id res chain seq x y z
N MET A 1 -4.93 29.20 14.62
CA MET A 1 -4.44 27.81 14.75
C MET A 1 -5.07 27.24 16.01
N SER A 2 -6.21 26.55 15.87
CA SER A 2 -6.83 25.87 17.01
C SER A 2 -5.96 24.67 17.34
N ALA A 3 -5.50 24.56 18.59
CA ALA A 3 -4.95 23.33 19.09
C ALA A 3 -6.11 22.32 19.10
N ASP A 4 -6.18 21.46 18.09
CA ASP A 4 -7.17 20.38 18.08
C ASP A 4 -6.90 19.53 19.32
N ALA A 5 -7.89 19.51 20.22
CA ALA A 5 -7.81 18.75 21.46
C ALA A 5 -7.54 17.28 21.12
N VAL A 6 -6.58 16.67 21.83
CA VAL A 6 -6.23 15.26 21.70
C VAL A 6 -7.51 14.41 21.84
N VAL A 7 -7.89 13.72 20.77
CA VAL A 7 -9.04 12.81 20.78
C VAL A 7 -8.62 11.51 21.43
N SER A 8 -9.32 11.06 22.46
CA SER A 8 -9.04 9.81 23.17
C SER A 8 -10.27 8.90 23.17
N HIS A 9 -10.17 7.72 23.77
CA HIS A 9 -11.31 6.82 23.94
C HIS A 9 -12.49 7.50 24.66
N ASN A 10 -12.20 8.44 25.56
CA ASN A 10 -13.19 9.21 26.34
C ASN A 10 -13.81 10.39 25.57
N SER A 11 -13.27 10.75 24.40
CA SER A 11 -13.85 11.81 23.58
C SER A 11 -15.21 11.42 23.00
N ALA A 12 -16.00 12.44 22.66
CA ALA A 12 -17.31 12.25 22.04
C ALA A 12 -17.23 11.40 20.76
N VAL A 13 -18.30 10.64 20.49
CA VAL A 13 -18.39 9.78 19.29
C VAL A 13 -18.18 10.58 18.01
N ALA A 14 -18.77 11.78 17.91
CA ALA A 14 -18.61 12.67 16.77
C ALA A 14 -17.14 13.07 16.53
N ALA A 15 -16.38 13.37 17.60
CA ALA A 15 -14.96 13.72 17.48
C ALA A 15 -14.11 12.54 16.97
N LYS A 16 -14.39 11.32 17.44
CA LYS A 16 -13.72 10.10 16.97
C LYS A 16 -14.02 9.82 15.49
N ILE A 17 -15.27 9.98 15.07
CA ILE A 17 -15.67 9.81 13.67
C ILE A 17 -15.01 10.88 12.79
N ALA A 18 -15.01 12.14 13.22
CA ALA A 18 -14.36 13.23 12.50
C ALA A 18 -12.84 12.98 12.33
N LEU A 19 -12.15 12.56 13.39
CA LEU A 19 -10.74 12.18 13.32
C LEU A 19 -10.53 11.03 12.33
N PHE A 20 -11.33 9.96 12.44
CA PHE A 20 -11.24 8.79 11.55
C PHE A 20 -11.40 9.20 10.08
N ARG A 21 -12.45 9.98 9.77
CA ARG A 21 -12.70 10.49 8.42
C ARG A 21 -11.62 11.43 7.92
N SER A 22 -10.93 12.14 8.81
CA SER A 22 -9.85 13.06 8.44
C SER A 22 -8.56 12.32 8.02
N LEU A 23 -8.35 11.09 8.48
CA LEU A 23 -7.19 10.26 8.17
C LEU A 23 -7.50 9.29 7.02
N PHE A 24 -8.61 8.55 7.12
CA PHE A 24 -9.02 7.53 6.14
C PHE A 24 -9.87 8.16 5.02
N ARG A 25 -9.28 9.12 4.31
CA ARG A 25 -9.92 9.86 3.23
C ARG A 25 -9.78 9.13 1.89
N GLY A 26 -10.89 9.00 1.19
CA GLY A 26 -10.98 8.43 -0.14
C GLY A 26 -12.27 8.89 -0.81
N ARG A 27 -12.90 8.03 -1.60
CA ARG A 27 -14.19 8.33 -2.23
C ARG A 27 -15.30 8.42 -1.19
N ASP A 28 -15.99 9.56 -1.18
CA ASP A 28 -17.19 9.78 -0.35
C ASP A 28 -18.48 9.39 -1.08
N ASP A 29 -18.45 9.23 -2.40
CA ASP A 29 -19.64 8.94 -3.21
C ASP A 29 -20.02 7.44 -3.23
N LEU A 30 -19.11 6.56 -2.81
CA LEU A 30 -19.40 5.15 -2.57
C LEU A 30 -18.45 4.54 -1.54
N TYR A 31 -18.87 3.40 -0.97
CA TYR A 31 -18.00 2.54 -0.17
C TYR A 31 -18.23 1.06 -0.49
N PRO A 32 -17.20 0.20 -0.41
CA PRO A 32 -17.37 -1.23 -0.46
C PRO A 32 -17.84 -1.77 0.88
N ARG A 33 -18.82 -2.68 0.88
CA ARG A 33 -19.28 -3.43 2.04
C ARG A 33 -18.83 -4.88 1.94
N LEU A 34 -18.37 -5.44 3.07
CA LEU A 34 -18.09 -6.87 3.18
C LEU A 34 -19.40 -7.65 3.10
N PHE A 35 -19.42 -8.69 2.28
CA PHE A 35 -20.49 -9.67 2.23
C PHE A 35 -19.91 -11.07 2.42
N ALA A 36 -20.74 -11.95 2.98
CA ALA A 36 -20.49 -13.39 3.03
C ALA A 36 -21.57 -14.09 2.20
N SER A 37 -21.14 -14.86 1.21
CA SER A 37 -22.06 -15.67 0.42
C SER A 37 -22.54 -16.86 1.25
N LEU A 38 -23.82 -16.88 1.61
CA LEU A 38 -24.44 -18.01 2.32
C LEU A 38 -24.35 -19.33 1.55
N ARG A 39 -24.25 -19.27 0.20
CA ARG A 39 -24.20 -20.45 -0.66
C ARG A 39 -22.80 -21.05 -0.76
N THR A 40 -21.76 -20.22 -0.77
CA THR A 40 -20.38 -20.66 -1.06
C THR A 40 -19.43 -20.48 0.12
N GLY A 41 -19.85 -19.88 1.22
CA GLY A 41 -19.01 -19.51 2.37
C GLY A 41 -17.97 -18.40 2.08
N LYS A 42 -17.70 -18.11 0.80
CA LYS A 42 -16.76 -17.07 0.37
C LYS A 42 -17.18 -15.70 0.86
N THR A 43 -16.21 -14.96 1.39
CA THR A 43 -16.34 -13.54 1.75
C THR A 43 -15.73 -12.68 0.66
N GLY A 44 -16.21 -11.45 0.55
CA GLY A 44 -15.71 -10.49 -0.43
C GLY A 44 -16.27 -9.09 -0.19
N TYR A 45 -15.78 -8.12 -0.94
CA TYR A 45 -16.26 -6.76 -0.89
C TYR A 45 -17.02 -6.41 -2.15
N SER A 46 -18.12 -5.66 -2.01
CA SER A 46 -18.84 -5.10 -3.15
C SER A 46 -19.35 -3.69 -2.86
N PRO A 47 -19.46 -2.80 -3.86
CA PRO A 47 -20.02 -1.47 -3.68
C PRO A 47 -21.41 -1.53 -3.05
N ALA A 48 -21.62 -0.76 -1.98
CA ALA A 48 -22.93 -0.59 -1.38
C ALA A 48 -23.86 0.18 -2.33
N CYS A 49 -25.00 -0.41 -2.68
CA CYS A 49 -25.92 0.14 -3.66
C CYS A 49 -27.36 0.04 -3.15
N ALA A 50 -28.13 1.13 -3.26
CA ALA A 50 -29.54 1.17 -2.87
C ALA A 50 -30.42 0.24 -3.73
N ASN A 51 -30.01 -0.01 -4.97
CA ASN A 51 -30.72 -0.87 -5.91
C ASN A 51 -30.21 -2.32 -5.86
N GLU A 52 -29.34 -2.67 -4.91
CA GLU A 52 -28.77 -4.00 -4.79
C GLU A 52 -29.86 -5.08 -4.67
N TRP A 53 -29.79 -6.10 -5.54
CA TRP A 53 -30.75 -7.21 -5.64
C TRP A 53 -32.21 -6.81 -5.92
N VAL A 54 -32.48 -5.56 -6.27
CA VAL A 54 -33.83 -5.13 -6.68
C VAL A 54 -34.12 -5.68 -8.07
N ARG A 55 -35.14 -6.54 -8.17
CA ARG A 55 -35.56 -7.19 -9.42
C ARG A 55 -35.86 -6.15 -10.50
N GLY A 56 -35.30 -6.32 -11.69
CA GLY A 56 -35.45 -5.39 -12.81
C GLY A 56 -34.50 -4.19 -12.79
N LEU A 57 -33.83 -3.90 -11.65
CA LEU A 57 -32.84 -2.82 -11.54
C LEU A 57 -31.40 -3.33 -11.44
N CYS A 58 -31.15 -4.40 -10.68
CA CYS A 58 -29.80 -4.91 -10.47
C CYS A 58 -29.74 -6.42 -10.69
N ASP A 59 -28.88 -6.82 -11.62
CA ASP A 59 -28.46 -8.21 -11.81
C ASP A 59 -26.94 -8.33 -11.67
N LYS A 60 -26.48 -8.63 -10.44
CA LYS A 60 -25.05 -8.83 -10.14
C LYS A 60 -24.46 -10.09 -10.80
N ARG A 61 -25.29 -11.00 -11.34
CA ARG A 61 -24.81 -12.20 -12.06
C ARG A 61 -24.52 -11.88 -13.52
N ALA A 62 -25.32 -10.99 -14.12
CA ALA A 62 -25.19 -10.60 -15.52
C ALA A 62 -24.28 -9.38 -15.73
N VAL A 63 -24.31 -8.39 -14.83
CA VAL A 63 -23.65 -7.09 -15.03
C VAL A 63 -22.77 -6.72 -13.83
N ARG A 64 -21.53 -6.28 -14.10
CA ARG A 64 -20.63 -5.76 -13.06
C ARG A 64 -21.17 -4.43 -12.53
N CYS A 65 -20.98 -4.16 -11.23
CA CYS A 65 -21.49 -2.93 -10.62
C CYS A 65 -20.95 -1.64 -11.29
N GLN A 66 -19.73 -1.68 -11.82
CA GLN A 66 -19.13 -0.58 -12.58
C GLN A 66 -19.86 -0.28 -13.90
N ASP A 67 -20.44 -1.30 -14.53
CA ASP A 67 -21.10 -1.21 -15.85
C ASP A 67 -22.63 -1.12 -15.72
N CYS A 68 -23.16 -1.13 -14.49
CA CYS A 68 -24.60 -1.17 -14.23
C CYS A 68 -25.27 0.20 -14.51
N PRO A 69 -26.24 0.29 -15.44
CA PRO A 69 -26.90 1.56 -15.78
C PRO A 69 -27.82 2.07 -14.65
N SER A 70 -28.41 1.15 -13.87
CA SER A 70 -29.30 1.46 -12.75
C SER A 70 -28.55 1.56 -11.41
N ARG A 71 -27.24 1.85 -11.43
CA ARG A 71 -26.44 1.94 -10.21
C ARG A 71 -26.85 3.17 -9.37
N ARG A 72 -27.04 2.96 -8.08
CA ARG A 72 -27.32 4.01 -7.09
C ARG A 72 -26.48 3.74 -5.85
N PHE A 73 -25.19 4.11 -5.90
CA PHE A 73 -24.27 3.88 -4.80
C PHE A 73 -24.64 4.71 -3.57
N LEU A 74 -24.38 4.14 -2.40
CA LEU A 74 -24.61 4.81 -1.13
C LEU A 74 -23.34 5.58 -0.73
N PRO A 75 -23.46 6.86 -0.35
CA PRO A 75 -22.31 7.67 0.04
C PRO A 75 -21.74 7.21 1.38
N LEU A 76 -20.45 7.47 1.60
CA LEU A 76 -19.78 7.20 2.86
C LEU A 76 -20.12 8.31 3.87
N THR A 77 -21.00 8.03 4.83
CA THR A 77 -21.46 9.00 5.84
C THR A 77 -20.83 8.76 7.21
N ASP A 78 -20.96 9.72 8.13
CA ASP A 78 -20.57 9.57 9.54
C ASP A 78 -21.27 8.37 10.18
N GLU A 79 -22.53 8.15 9.82
CA GLU A 79 -23.31 7.00 10.29
C GLU A 79 -22.75 5.68 9.76
N THR A 80 -22.32 5.63 8.49
CA THR A 80 -21.65 4.47 7.91
C THR A 80 -20.34 4.14 8.65
N ILE A 81 -19.55 5.16 9.01
CA ILE A 81 -18.33 5.00 9.81
C ILE A 81 -18.67 4.51 11.23
N ARG A 82 -19.70 5.08 11.86
CA ARG A 82 -20.17 4.64 13.18
C ARG A 82 -20.54 3.16 13.16
N GLN A 83 -21.33 2.72 12.19
CA GLN A 83 -21.74 1.32 12.03
C GLN A 83 -20.55 0.39 11.84
N HIS A 84 -19.52 0.81 11.10
CA HIS A 84 -18.27 0.07 10.96
C HIS A 84 -17.51 -0.06 12.29
N LEU A 85 -17.31 1.05 13.01
CA LEU A 85 -16.59 1.06 14.28
C LEU A 85 -17.34 0.32 15.40
N CYS A 86 -18.67 0.32 15.37
CA CYS A 86 -19.53 -0.49 16.23
C CYS A 86 -19.63 -1.95 15.76
N GLY A 87 -19.30 -2.21 14.50
CA GLY A 87 -19.30 -3.52 13.86
C GLY A 87 -20.67 -4.07 13.49
N HIS A 88 -21.72 -3.27 13.59
CA HIS A 88 -23.08 -3.66 13.22
C HIS A 88 -23.89 -2.49 12.66
N ASP A 89 -24.87 -2.81 11.81
CA ASP A 89 -25.88 -1.84 11.37
C ASP A 89 -26.99 -1.66 12.43
N ASP A 90 -27.96 -0.79 12.14
CA ASP A 90 -29.09 -0.50 13.03
C ASP A 90 -29.99 -1.72 13.28
N ARG A 91 -29.84 -2.78 12.48
CA ARG A 91 -30.56 -4.06 12.65
C ARG A 91 -29.71 -5.12 13.36
N GLY A 92 -28.53 -4.75 13.88
CA GLY A 92 -27.62 -5.64 14.59
C GLY A 92 -26.86 -6.62 13.69
N ARG A 93 -26.89 -6.45 12.36
CA ARG A 93 -26.16 -7.33 11.43
C ARG A 93 -24.73 -6.86 11.30
N GLU A 94 -23.79 -7.79 11.09
CA GLU A 94 -22.38 -7.47 10.90
C GLU A 94 -22.20 -6.41 9.81
N PHE A 95 -21.47 -5.35 10.16
CA PHE A 95 -21.21 -4.22 9.30
C PHE A 95 -19.72 -3.96 9.23
N VAL A 96 -19.15 -4.24 8.06
CA VAL A 96 -17.75 -4.01 7.73
C VAL A 96 -17.71 -3.35 6.37
N ILE A 97 -16.95 -2.28 6.28
CA ILE A 97 -16.77 -1.51 5.06
C ILE A 97 -15.27 -1.42 4.77
N GLY A 98 -14.94 -1.16 3.53
CA GLY A 98 -13.62 -0.70 3.13
C GLY A 98 -13.68 0.74 2.63
N LEU A 99 -12.61 1.15 1.98
CA LEU A 99 -12.42 2.44 1.35
C LEU A 99 -11.86 2.26 -0.06
N TYR A 100 -12.32 3.10 -0.99
CA TYR A 100 -11.64 3.33 -2.27
C TYR A 100 -10.76 4.59 -2.11
N PRO A 101 -9.44 4.46 -1.91
CA PRO A 101 -8.59 5.61 -1.59
C PRO A 101 -8.25 6.50 -2.80
N MET A 102 -8.39 5.99 -4.02
CA MET A 102 -8.15 6.75 -5.24
C MET A 102 -9.39 7.56 -5.64
N LEU A 103 -9.20 8.86 -5.80
CA LEU A 103 -10.23 9.80 -6.24
C LEU A 103 -10.39 9.78 -7.76
N LEU A 104 -11.42 10.46 -8.26
CA LEU A 104 -11.74 10.51 -9.69
C LEU A 104 -10.72 11.31 -10.52
N ASP A 105 -9.98 12.21 -9.88
CA ASP A 105 -8.88 12.99 -10.45
C ASP A 105 -7.52 12.28 -10.28
N GLU A 106 -7.55 10.99 -9.96
CA GLU A 106 -6.36 10.13 -9.82
C GLU A 106 -5.42 10.53 -8.67
N THR A 107 -5.94 11.30 -7.71
CA THR A 107 -5.24 11.64 -6.48
C THR A 107 -5.65 10.76 -5.30
N CYS A 108 -4.87 10.77 -4.22
CA CYS A 108 -5.20 10.09 -2.96
C CYS A 108 -4.71 10.89 -1.75
N PHE A 109 -5.39 10.70 -0.61
CA PHE A 109 -5.01 11.30 0.68
C PHE A 109 -4.24 10.35 1.59
N LEU A 110 -4.12 9.10 1.18
CA LEU A 110 -3.37 8.08 1.91
C LEU A 110 -2.75 7.09 0.94
N LEU A 111 -1.72 6.40 1.40
CA LEU A 111 -1.19 5.20 0.80
C LEU A 111 -0.99 4.15 1.88
N ALA A 112 -1.48 2.95 1.63
CA ALA A 112 -1.21 1.78 2.46
C ALA A 112 -0.27 0.83 1.72
N VAL A 113 0.65 0.22 2.47
CA VAL A 113 1.49 -0.89 2.03
C VAL A 113 0.99 -2.14 2.74
N ASP A 114 0.55 -3.13 1.98
CA ASP A 114 -0.01 -4.39 2.49
C ASP A 114 1.10 -5.43 2.66
N PHE A 115 1.18 -5.99 3.87
CA PHE A 115 2.09 -7.06 4.22
C PHE A 115 1.29 -8.26 4.72
N ASP A 116 1.33 -9.36 3.98
CA ASP A 116 0.65 -10.62 4.27
C ASP A 116 1.67 -11.76 4.38
N LYS A 117 1.35 -12.85 5.09
CA LYS A 117 2.16 -14.09 5.28
C LYS A 117 3.11 -14.05 6.50
N GLU A 118 3.84 -15.15 6.67
CA GLU A 118 4.88 -15.29 7.69
C GLU A 118 5.95 -14.19 7.54
N GLY A 119 6.49 -13.72 8.66
CA GLY A 119 7.53 -12.68 8.66
C GLY A 119 7.03 -11.23 8.53
N TRP A 120 5.72 -10.99 8.33
CA TRP A 120 5.17 -9.63 8.12
C TRP A 120 5.60 -8.62 9.19
N ARG A 121 5.75 -9.05 10.44
CA ARG A 121 6.21 -8.21 11.56
C ARG A 121 7.64 -7.69 11.36
N ALA A 122 8.54 -8.54 10.87
CA ALA A 122 9.93 -8.14 10.61
C ALA A 122 10.00 -7.17 9.43
N ASP A 123 9.29 -7.49 8.35
CA ASP A 123 9.25 -6.69 7.12
C ASP A 123 8.64 -5.30 7.38
N ILE A 124 7.45 -5.25 7.99
CA ILE A 124 6.79 -3.97 8.30
C ILE A 124 7.60 -3.14 9.30
N GLY A 125 8.29 -3.79 10.25
CA GLY A 125 9.18 -3.14 11.20
C GLY A 125 10.37 -2.48 10.50
N ALA A 126 10.99 -3.17 9.55
CA ALA A 126 12.11 -2.64 8.76
C ALA A 126 11.68 -1.45 7.87
N VAL A 127 10.50 -1.54 7.24
CA VAL A 127 9.94 -0.45 6.43
C VAL A 127 9.55 0.73 7.31
N SER A 128 8.93 0.50 8.47
CA SER A 128 8.59 1.54 9.45
C SER A 128 9.84 2.27 9.97
N GLU A 129 10.92 1.53 10.25
CA GLU A 129 12.22 2.12 10.62
C GLU A 129 12.78 3.00 9.50
N THR A 130 12.67 2.55 8.24
CA THR A 130 13.05 3.32 7.07
C THR A 130 12.23 4.61 6.94
N CYS A 131 10.91 4.55 7.15
CA CYS A 131 10.05 5.74 7.18
C CYS A 131 10.53 6.75 8.23
N ARG A 132 10.84 6.30 9.46
CA ARG A 132 11.36 7.18 10.53
C ARG A 132 12.67 7.84 10.13
N GLN A 133 13.58 7.13 9.46
CA GLN A 133 14.85 7.68 8.98
C GLN A 133 14.67 8.75 7.89
N PHE A 134 13.59 8.68 7.10
CA PHE A 134 13.19 9.74 6.15
C PHE A 134 12.35 10.85 6.79
N GLY A 135 12.08 10.78 8.11
CA GLY A 135 11.19 11.73 8.79
C GLY A 135 9.74 11.64 8.30
N LEU A 136 9.33 10.46 7.82
CA LEU A 136 7.97 10.22 7.33
C LEU A 136 7.11 9.60 8.45
N PRO A 137 6.03 10.27 8.89
CA PRO A 137 5.10 9.68 9.84
C PRO A 137 4.35 8.52 9.17
N ALA A 138 4.47 7.34 9.75
CA ALA A 138 3.81 6.12 9.31
C ALA A 138 3.07 5.47 10.49
N ALA A 139 1.88 4.93 10.24
CA ALA A 139 1.13 4.16 11.23
C ALA A 139 1.11 2.68 10.81
N VAL A 140 1.36 1.78 11.76
CA VAL A 140 1.30 0.34 11.52
C VAL A 140 -0.02 -0.19 12.10
N GLU A 141 -0.82 -0.84 11.27
CA GLU A 141 -2.06 -1.53 11.68
C GLU A 141 -1.88 -3.03 11.49
N ARG A 142 -2.31 -3.84 12.46
CA ARG A 142 -2.48 -5.28 12.27
C ARG A 142 -3.74 -5.52 11.46
N SER A 143 -3.69 -6.35 10.43
CA SER A 143 -4.84 -6.62 9.58
C SER A 143 -5.97 -7.30 10.34
N ARG A 144 -7.16 -7.34 9.75
CA ARG A 144 -8.35 -8.00 10.32
C ARG A 144 -8.18 -9.51 10.55
N SER A 145 -7.26 -10.17 9.85
CA SER A 145 -7.02 -11.62 10.01
C SER A 145 -5.96 -11.93 11.07
N GLY A 146 -5.22 -10.93 11.55
CA GLY A 146 -4.07 -11.10 12.45
C GLY A 146 -2.79 -11.62 11.78
N ASN A 147 -2.88 -12.10 10.54
CA ASN A 147 -1.80 -12.75 9.79
C ASN A 147 -1.08 -11.80 8.81
N GLY A 148 -1.29 -10.50 8.97
CA GLY A 148 -0.69 -9.46 8.16
C GLY A 148 -0.84 -8.09 8.82
N GLY A 149 -0.41 -7.06 8.11
CA GLY A 149 -0.51 -5.68 8.57
C GLY A 149 -0.41 -4.68 7.43
N HIS A 150 -0.94 -3.49 7.68
CA HIS A 150 -0.87 -2.38 6.76
C HIS A 150 0.01 -1.28 7.34
N LEU A 151 0.95 -0.77 6.54
CA LEU A 151 1.68 0.46 6.84
C LEU A 151 0.99 1.63 6.14
N TRP A 152 0.50 2.59 6.91
CA TRP A 152 -0.26 3.74 6.44
C TRP A 152 0.61 4.99 6.40
N LEU A 153 0.58 5.68 5.26
CA LEU A 153 1.09 7.03 5.06
C LEU A 153 -0.10 7.95 4.80
N PHE A 154 -0.24 9.03 5.59
CA PHE A 154 -1.32 10.01 5.44
C PHE A 154 -0.78 11.30 4.84
N PHE A 155 -1.50 11.89 3.89
CA PHE A 155 -1.09 13.12 3.21
C PHE A 155 -1.93 14.32 3.65
N ALA A 156 -1.30 15.48 3.76
CA ALA A 156 -1.96 16.72 4.17
C ALA A 156 -2.92 17.24 3.09
N GLU A 157 -2.56 16.99 1.84
CA GLU A 157 -3.25 17.38 0.62
C GLU A 157 -3.34 16.16 -0.30
N ALA A 158 -4.25 16.22 -1.28
CA ALA A 158 -4.38 15.12 -2.24
C ALA A 158 -3.14 15.07 -3.13
N LEU A 159 -2.46 13.92 -3.14
CA LEU A 159 -1.30 13.69 -3.98
C LEU A 159 -1.68 12.87 -5.21
N PRO A 160 -1.07 13.09 -6.38
CA PRO A 160 -1.19 12.15 -7.49
C PRO A 160 -0.82 10.73 -7.02
N ALA A 161 -1.65 9.73 -7.35
CA ALA A 161 -1.42 8.35 -6.91
C ALA A 161 -0.02 7.84 -7.33
N VAL A 162 0.45 8.27 -8.50
CA VAL A 162 1.80 7.99 -9.00
C VAL A 162 2.89 8.52 -8.06
N LEU A 163 2.74 9.72 -7.51
CA LEU A 163 3.73 10.32 -6.59
C LEU A 163 3.77 9.53 -5.28
N ALA A 164 2.61 9.22 -4.72
CA ALA A 164 2.52 8.41 -3.51
C ALA A 164 3.16 7.03 -3.71
N ARG A 165 2.89 6.37 -4.84
CA ARG A 165 3.49 5.07 -5.18
C ARG A 165 4.99 5.14 -5.40
N LYS A 166 5.50 6.19 -6.06
CA LYS A 166 6.95 6.43 -6.20
C LYS A 166 7.62 6.61 -4.83
N LEU A 167 7.00 7.35 -3.92
CA LEU A 167 7.47 7.51 -2.53
C LEU A 167 7.55 6.15 -1.83
N ALA A 168 6.47 5.37 -1.85
CA ALA A 168 6.42 4.06 -1.22
C ALA A 168 7.44 3.07 -1.82
N ALA A 169 7.58 3.04 -3.14
CA ALA A 169 8.56 2.22 -3.84
C ALA A 169 10.00 2.59 -3.46
N HIS A 170 10.28 3.90 -3.29
CA HIS A 170 11.58 4.36 -2.82
C HIS A 170 11.86 3.88 -1.39
N ILE A 171 10.88 3.98 -0.48
CA ILE A 171 11.02 3.48 0.90
C ILE A 171 11.35 1.99 0.88
N LEU A 172 10.60 1.16 0.16
CA LEU A 172 10.88 -0.27 0.06
C LEU A 172 12.29 -0.55 -0.49
N THR A 173 12.71 0.20 -1.51
CA THR A 173 14.04 0.06 -2.12
C THR A 173 15.14 0.36 -1.11
N GLU A 174 15.00 1.43 -0.32
CA GLU A 174 15.97 1.80 0.72
C GLU A 174 15.95 0.81 1.90
N THR A 175 14.79 0.25 2.23
CA THR A 175 14.69 -0.83 3.23
C THR A 175 15.49 -2.05 2.80
N MET A 176 15.31 -2.51 1.55
CA MET A 176 16.08 -3.64 1.02
C MET A 176 17.58 -3.33 1.00
N GLU A 177 17.98 -2.11 0.59
CA GLU A 177 19.40 -1.70 0.58
C GLU A 177 20.06 -1.77 1.96
N ARG A 178 19.31 -1.43 3.01
CA ARG A 178 19.79 -1.43 4.41
C ARG A 178 19.76 -2.81 5.04
N ARG A 179 18.76 -3.63 4.71
CA ARG A 179 18.59 -4.98 5.26
C ARG A 179 18.34 -6.02 4.16
N PRO A 180 19.37 -6.45 3.43
CA PRO A 180 19.27 -7.46 2.38
C PRO A 180 18.74 -8.81 2.88
N GLU A 181 18.90 -9.11 4.16
CA GLU A 181 18.37 -10.31 4.81
C GLU A 181 16.85 -10.27 5.04
N VAL A 182 16.24 -9.08 4.99
CA VAL A 182 14.79 -8.90 5.06
C VAL A 182 14.26 -8.94 3.62
N GLY A 183 13.94 -10.13 3.12
CA GLY A 183 13.51 -10.37 1.73
C GLY A 183 12.25 -9.62 1.31
N LEU A 184 11.52 -9.02 2.26
CA LEU A 184 10.20 -8.42 2.06
C LEU A 184 9.21 -9.40 1.41
N ASP A 185 9.34 -10.69 1.70
CA ASP A 185 8.49 -11.76 1.12
C ASP A 185 7.01 -11.61 1.51
N SER A 186 6.76 -10.89 2.60
CA SER A 186 5.41 -10.56 3.05
C SER A 186 4.80 -9.36 2.32
N TYR A 187 5.57 -8.54 1.61
CA TYR A 187 5.00 -7.44 0.83
C TYR A 187 4.08 -8.00 -0.27
N ASP A 188 2.83 -7.55 -0.29
CA ASP A 188 1.86 -7.93 -1.33
C ASP A 188 1.64 -6.80 -2.34
N ARG A 189 1.13 -5.64 -1.88
CA ARG A 189 0.74 -4.54 -2.77
C ARG A 189 0.66 -3.17 -2.10
N PHE A 190 0.67 -2.12 -2.92
CA PHE A 190 0.26 -0.77 -2.51
C PHE A 190 -1.24 -0.56 -2.66
N VAL A 191 -1.82 0.33 -1.86
CA VAL A 191 -3.20 0.82 -2.00
C VAL A 191 -3.20 2.34 -1.88
N PRO A 192 -3.45 3.10 -2.96
CA PRO A 192 -3.80 2.67 -4.33
C PRO A 192 -2.72 1.84 -5.05
N ASN A 193 -3.12 0.87 -5.88
CA ASN A 193 -2.21 0.01 -6.65
C ASN A 193 -1.98 0.45 -8.11
N GLN A 194 -2.70 1.47 -8.57
CA GLN A 194 -2.70 1.97 -9.94
C GLN A 194 -2.38 3.47 -9.98
N ASP A 195 -1.78 3.90 -11.09
CA ASP A 195 -1.47 5.32 -11.33
C ASP A 195 -2.64 6.08 -11.94
N THR A 196 -3.45 5.40 -12.75
CA THR A 196 -4.59 5.97 -13.47
C THR A 196 -5.88 5.21 -13.18
N LEU A 197 -7.02 5.89 -13.20
CA LEU A 197 -8.34 5.29 -12.98
C LEU A 197 -9.04 5.01 -14.32
N PRO A 198 -9.27 3.73 -14.71
CA PRO A 198 -10.03 3.44 -15.91
C PRO A 198 -11.44 4.04 -15.85
N LYS A 199 -11.98 4.50 -16.98
CA LYS A 199 -13.35 5.07 -17.04
C LYS A 199 -14.36 4.13 -16.39
N GLY A 200 -15.10 4.65 -15.40
CA GLY A 200 -16.12 3.92 -14.65
C GLY A 200 -15.58 3.01 -13.54
N GLY A 201 -14.27 2.93 -13.35
CA GLY A 201 -13.63 2.17 -12.29
C GLY A 201 -13.74 2.84 -10.91
N PHE A 202 -13.59 2.02 -9.86
CA PHE A 202 -13.54 2.49 -8.47
C PHE A 202 -12.12 2.53 -7.90
N GLY A 203 -11.17 1.92 -8.61
CA GLY A 203 -9.85 1.60 -8.10
C GLY A 203 -9.87 0.37 -7.19
N ASN A 204 -8.73 0.10 -6.57
CA ASN A 204 -8.61 -0.97 -5.59
C ASN A 204 -9.14 -0.50 -4.23
N LEU A 205 -9.60 -1.45 -3.42
CA LEU A 205 -10.13 -1.18 -2.09
C LEU A 205 -9.17 -1.65 -1.01
N ILE A 206 -9.32 -1.07 0.17
CA ILE A 206 -8.72 -1.54 1.42
C ILE A 206 -9.78 -1.63 2.50
N ALA A 207 -9.72 -2.63 3.37
CA ALA A 207 -10.62 -2.73 4.52
C ALA A 207 -10.31 -1.59 5.50
N LEU A 208 -11.34 -0.95 6.06
CA LEU A 208 -11.13 0.08 7.06
C LEU A 208 -10.75 -0.55 8.42
N PRO A 209 -9.85 0.09 9.19
CA PRO A 209 -9.37 -0.44 10.45
C PRO A 209 -10.34 -0.16 11.62
N LEU A 210 -10.07 -0.73 12.79
CA LEU A 210 -10.78 -0.50 14.06
C LEU A 210 -12.23 -1.01 14.11
N GLN A 211 -12.58 -1.99 13.27
CA GLN A 211 -13.86 -2.69 13.37
C GLN A 211 -13.98 -3.42 14.73
N LYS A 212 -15.14 -3.32 15.38
CA LYS A 212 -15.33 -3.77 16.78
C LYS A 212 -14.90 -5.21 17.06
N ARG A 213 -15.23 -6.17 16.19
CA ARG A 213 -15.07 -7.60 16.42
C ARG A 213 -13.60 -8.05 16.34
N PRO A 214 -12.82 -7.76 15.28
CA PRO A 214 -11.37 -8.01 15.27
C PRO A 214 -10.66 -7.27 16.41
N ARG A 215 -11.11 -6.04 16.72
CA ARG A 215 -10.51 -5.25 17.81
C ARG A 215 -10.62 -5.91 19.18
N GLN A 216 -11.63 -6.76 19.42
CA GLN A 216 -11.74 -7.53 20.67
C GLN A 216 -10.67 -8.62 20.81
N SER A 217 -9.98 -8.96 19.72
CA SER A 217 -8.90 -9.93 19.66
C SER A 217 -7.55 -9.29 19.31
N ASP A 218 -7.41 -7.97 19.54
CA ASP A 218 -6.22 -7.19 19.19
C ASP A 218 -5.83 -7.24 17.70
N ASP A 219 -6.83 -7.44 16.83
CA ASP A 219 -6.72 -7.36 15.38
C ASP A 219 -7.42 -6.10 14.86
N SER A 220 -7.05 -5.63 13.68
CA SER A 220 -7.53 -4.35 13.14
C SER A 220 -7.25 -3.17 14.08
N VAL A 221 -6.08 -3.19 14.74
CA VAL A 221 -5.60 -2.17 15.68
C VAL A 221 -4.24 -1.66 15.27
N PHE A 222 -3.95 -0.41 15.62
CA PHE A 222 -2.65 0.22 15.46
C PHE A 222 -1.67 -0.26 16.52
N LEU A 223 -0.44 -0.45 16.06
CA LEU A 223 0.66 -0.99 16.83
C LEU A 223 1.74 0.07 17.08
N ASP A 224 2.44 -0.04 18.20
CA ASP A 224 3.59 0.76 18.57
C ASP A 224 4.88 0.26 17.89
N GLU A 225 6.02 0.87 18.24
CA GLU A 225 7.33 0.49 17.70
C GLU A 225 7.76 -0.94 18.06
N ARG A 226 7.18 -1.52 19.12
CA ARG A 226 7.41 -2.91 19.56
C ARG A 226 6.38 -3.87 18.95
N LEU A 227 5.54 -3.38 18.04
CA LEU A 227 4.44 -4.11 17.41
C LEU A 227 3.37 -4.59 18.41
N LEU A 228 3.23 -3.86 19.53
CA LEU A 228 2.20 -4.07 20.53
C LEU A 228 1.03 -3.10 20.29
N PRO A 229 -0.22 -3.49 20.54
CA PRO A 229 -1.36 -2.59 20.39
C PRO A 229 -1.22 -1.33 21.25
N TRP A 230 -1.47 -0.16 20.67
CA TRP A 230 -1.56 1.08 21.45
C TRP A 230 -2.68 0.99 22.49
N PRO A 231 -2.45 1.39 23.76
CA PRO A 231 -3.48 1.37 24.79
C PRO A 231 -4.71 2.21 24.44
N ASP A 232 -4.47 3.38 23.81
CA ASP A 232 -5.54 4.23 23.27
C ASP A 232 -5.30 4.50 21.78
N GLN A 233 -6.05 3.76 20.97
CA GLN A 233 -6.04 3.85 19.52
C GLN A 233 -6.40 5.25 19.01
N TRP A 234 -7.31 5.94 19.68
CA TRP A 234 -7.76 7.29 19.27
C TRP A 234 -6.72 8.34 19.61
N ALA A 235 -6.13 8.24 20.81
CA ALA A 235 -5.04 9.13 21.21
C ALA A 235 -3.88 9.03 20.23
N PHE A 236 -3.45 7.80 19.88
CA PHE A 236 -2.43 7.58 18.86
C PHE A 236 -2.81 8.18 17.50
N LEU A 237 -4.02 7.91 16.99
CA LEU A 237 -4.45 8.47 15.70
C LEU A 237 -4.49 10.00 15.72
N SER A 238 -4.80 10.62 16.86
CA SER A 238 -4.84 12.08 16.98
C SER A 238 -3.45 12.74 16.91
N THR A 239 -2.37 11.99 17.19
CA THR A 239 -1.00 12.50 17.07
C THR A 239 -0.40 12.29 15.67
N MET A 240 -1.11 11.59 14.79
CA MET A 240 -0.61 11.28 13.45
C MET A 240 -0.45 12.55 12.62
N GLN A 241 0.82 12.85 12.31
CA GLN A 241 1.17 13.91 11.37
C GLN A 241 0.91 13.46 9.93
N ARG A 242 0.62 14.44 9.07
CA ARG A 242 0.37 14.22 7.64
C ARG A 242 1.57 14.70 6.82
N ILE A 243 1.99 13.88 5.85
CA ILE A 243 3.07 14.18 4.93
C ILE A 243 2.60 15.26 3.95
N THR A 244 3.40 16.31 3.78
CA THR A 244 3.09 17.38 2.82
C THR A 244 3.49 16.97 1.40
N ARG A 245 2.85 17.57 0.40
CA ARG A 245 3.24 17.37 -1.00
C ARG A 245 4.70 17.72 -1.26
N ALA A 246 5.16 18.85 -0.72
CA ALA A 246 6.54 19.28 -0.86
C ALA A 246 7.54 18.26 -0.29
N GLN A 247 7.25 17.67 0.88
CA GLN A 247 8.08 16.63 1.47
C GLN A 247 8.13 15.37 0.60
N ALA A 248 6.97 14.90 0.13
CA ALA A 248 6.88 13.73 -0.76
C ALA A 248 7.65 13.96 -2.08
N GLU A 249 7.44 15.11 -2.73
CA GLU A 249 8.15 15.47 -3.96
C GLU A 249 9.66 15.60 -3.74
N SER A 250 10.11 16.21 -2.64
CA SER A 250 11.54 16.34 -2.35
C SER A 250 12.22 14.99 -2.22
N ILE A 251 11.60 14.04 -1.53
CA ILE A 251 12.15 12.70 -1.34
C ILE A 251 12.19 11.95 -2.68
N VAL A 252 11.09 11.99 -3.44
CA VAL A 252 11.01 11.32 -4.74
C VAL A 252 12.01 11.91 -5.73
N ARG A 253 12.13 13.24 -5.84
CA ARG A 253 13.12 13.90 -6.73
C ARG A 253 14.55 13.52 -6.35
N ALA A 254 14.88 13.51 -5.05
CA ALA A 254 16.21 13.10 -4.57
C ALA A 254 16.50 11.62 -4.90
N ALA A 255 15.48 10.77 -4.86
CA ALA A 255 15.59 9.37 -5.25
C ALA A 255 15.77 9.20 -6.77
N GLU A 256 15.03 9.96 -7.59
CA GLU A 256 15.12 9.91 -9.06
C GLU A 256 16.51 10.34 -9.55
N GLN A 257 17.07 11.39 -8.94
CA GLN A 257 18.43 11.86 -9.21
C GLN A 257 19.50 10.80 -8.88
N ARG A 258 19.26 9.97 -7.87
CA ARG A 258 20.15 8.87 -7.47
C ARG A 258 19.89 7.56 -8.24
N GLY A 259 18.88 7.52 -9.12
CA GLY A 259 18.46 6.32 -9.83
C GLY A 259 17.81 5.24 -8.93
N ARG A 260 17.25 5.63 -7.78
CA ARG A 260 16.76 4.70 -6.73
C ARG A 260 15.25 4.54 -6.64
N VAL A 261 14.48 5.12 -7.57
CA VAL A 261 13.01 5.01 -7.57
C VAL A 261 12.52 3.67 -8.11
N VAL A 262 13.37 2.92 -8.80
CA VAL A 262 12.99 1.67 -9.47
C VAL A 262 14.18 0.70 -9.44
N GLY A 263 14.31 -0.06 -8.35
CA GLY A 263 15.35 -1.09 -8.20
C GLY A 263 15.16 -2.33 -9.09
N VAL A 264 14.04 -2.41 -9.82
CA VAL A 264 13.82 -3.40 -10.87
C VAL A 264 13.28 -2.64 -12.07
N ARG A 265 14.09 -2.47 -13.14
CA ARG A 265 13.76 -1.69 -14.36
C ARG A 265 12.28 -1.79 -14.71
N CYS A 266 11.54 -0.69 -14.86
CA CYS A 266 10.12 -0.70 -15.19
C CYS A 266 9.96 -0.35 -16.67
N PRO A 267 9.76 -1.33 -17.59
CA PRO A 267 9.66 -1.03 -19.02
C PRO A 267 8.40 -0.23 -19.35
N VAL A 268 7.37 -0.27 -18.50
CA VAL A 268 6.10 0.44 -18.73
C VAL A 268 6.19 1.93 -18.41
N LEU A 269 7.30 2.38 -17.81
CA LEU A 269 7.68 3.79 -17.85
C LEU A 269 8.71 4.07 -18.94
N ASP A 270 9.27 3.09 -19.64
CA ASP A 270 10.27 3.38 -20.69
C ASP A 270 9.65 3.49 -22.09
N GLU A 271 8.37 3.17 -22.28
CA GLU A 271 7.65 3.54 -23.52
C GLU A 271 6.88 4.87 -23.39
N ASP A 272 6.49 5.28 -22.16
CA ASP A 272 5.75 6.55 -21.92
C ASP A 272 6.52 7.57 -21.04
N ALA A 273 7.58 7.20 -20.31
CA ALA A 273 8.55 8.14 -19.71
C ALA A 273 9.81 8.32 -20.58
N GLU A 274 9.70 8.01 -21.88
CA GLU A 274 10.41 8.79 -22.91
C GLU A 274 9.94 10.27 -22.94
N GLY A 275 8.85 10.61 -22.23
CA GLY A 275 8.32 11.97 -22.13
C GLY A 275 8.77 12.82 -20.92
N ASP A 276 9.23 12.21 -19.81
CA ASP A 276 9.48 12.95 -18.55
C ASP A 276 10.97 13.12 -18.18
N ALA A 277 11.88 12.50 -18.93
CA ALA A 277 13.27 12.89 -18.93
C ALA A 277 13.51 13.79 -20.13
N GLU A 278 13.64 15.09 -19.90
CA GLU A 278 14.10 16.06 -20.89
C GLU A 278 15.25 15.46 -21.72
N PRO A 279 15.06 15.19 -23.04
CA PRO A 279 15.97 14.36 -23.84
C PRO A 279 17.43 14.84 -23.85
N TRP A 280 17.65 16.13 -23.58
CA TRP A 280 18.96 16.77 -23.51
C TRP A 280 19.74 16.50 -22.21
N THR A 281 19.15 15.79 -21.24
CA THR A 281 19.82 15.41 -19.97
C THR A 281 20.40 13.98 -19.98
N ALA A 282 20.17 13.19 -21.03
CA ALA A 282 20.65 11.81 -21.11
C ALA A 282 22.10 11.73 -21.64
N PRO A 283 22.99 10.95 -21.00
CA PRO A 283 24.33 10.71 -21.54
C PRO A 283 24.27 9.92 -22.87
N PRO A 284 25.23 10.09 -23.79
CA PRO A 284 25.22 9.46 -25.12
C PRO A 284 25.08 7.94 -25.11
N SER A 285 25.52 7.29 -24.03
CA SER A 285 25.45 5.84 -23.84
C SER A 285 24.07 5.32 -23.43
N ARG A 286 23.13 6.22 -23.07
CA ARG A 286 21.86 5.90 -22.37
C ARG A 286 22.02 5.05 -21.11
N ARG A 287 23.26 4.83 -20.64
CA ARG A 287 23.59 4.10 -19.42
C ARG A 287 23.87 5.11 -18.33
N ARG A 288 22.98 5.19 -17.33
CA ARG A 288 23.27 5.92 -16.10
C ARG A 288 24.36 5.18 -15.33
N ALA A 289 25.37 5.90 -14.86
CA ALA A 289 26.40 5.33 -14.00
C ALA A 289 25.75 4.81 -12.72
N GLU A 290 26.01 3.56 -12.41
CA GLU A 290 25.47 2.95 -11.22
C GLU A 290 26.20 3.51 -9.99
N PRO A 291 25.50 3.86 -8.90
CA PRO A 291 26.14 4.41 -7.73
C PRO A 291 27.16 3.41 -7.15
N PRO A 292 28.29 3.87 -6.62
CA PRO A 292 29.31 2.99 -6.04
C PRO A 292 28.73 2.23 -4.84
N ILE A 293 29.18 0.99 -4.67
CA ILE A 293 28.76 0.14 -3.56
C ILE A 293 29.36 0.73 -2.27
N VAL A 294 28.49 1.12 -1.33
CA VAL A 294 28.92 1.74 -0.07
C VAL A 294 29.32 0.66 0.93
N GLY A 295 30.54 0.74 1.45
CA GLY A 295 31.06 -0.16 2.49
C GLY A 295 32.43 -0.78 2.13
N PRO A 296 33.05 -1.53 3.06
CA PRO A 296 34.32 -2.20 2.81
C PRO A 296 34.11 -3.34 1.82
N LEU A 297 34.62 -3.18 0.59
CA LEU A 297 34.56 -4.24 -0.41
C LEU A 297 35.68 -5.26 -0.16
N PRO A 298 35.39 -6.57 -0.23
CA PRO A 298 36.44 -7.58 -0.13
C PRO A 298 37.37 -7.48 -1.35
N GLU A 299 38.68 -7.62 -1.14
CA GLU A 299 39.67 -7.63 -2.24
C GLU A 299 39.48 -8.83 -3.18
N ARG A 300 38.97 -9.94 -2.65
CA ARG A 300 38.70 -11.18 -3.37
C ARG A 300 37.42 -11.80 -2.84
N LEU A 301 36.62 -12.36 -3.74
CA LEU A 301 35.40 -13.08 -3.41
C LEU A 301 35.48 -14.47 -4.02
N GLU A 302 35.32 -15.49 -3.17
CA GLU A 302 35.27 -16.88 -3.62
C GLU A 302 33.85 -17.20 -4.12
N LEU A 303 33.78 -17.83 -5.29
CA LEU A 303 32.55 -18.24 -5.95
C LEU A 303 32.65 -19.73 -6.23
N ILE A 304 31.61 -20.48 -5.87
CA ILE A 304 31.51 -21.90 -6.23
C ILE A 304 30.45 -22.01 -7.32
N LEU A 305 30.88 -22.46 -8.51
CA LEU A 305 29.99 -22.67 -9.65
C LEU A 305 29.51 -24.14 -9.67
N GLY A 306 28.20 -24.34 -9.57
CA GLY A 306 27.54 -25.64 -9.68
C GLY A 306 26.30 -25.56 -10.57
N ASN A 307 25.17 -26.08 -10.09
CA ASN A 307 23.85 -25.80 -10.67
C ASN A 307 23.43 -24.33 -10.52
N GLU A 308 24.02 -23.64 -9.53
CA GLU A 308 23.86 -22.21 -9.27
C GLU A 308 25.25 -21.58 -8.99
N ILE A 309 25.27 -20.27 -8.78
CA ILE A 309 26.46 -19.54 -8.32
C ILE A 309 26.35 -19.37 -6.80
N TYR A 310 27.16 -20.10 -6.06
CA TYR A 310 27.19 -20.03 -4.60
C TYR A 310 28.22 -19.00 -4.12
N LEU A 311 27.78 -18.17 -3.17
CA LEU A 311 28.54 -17.09 -2.55
C LEU A 311 28.54 -17.27 -1.03
N ALA A 312 29.71 -17.23 -0.40
CA ALA A 312 29.80 -17.20 1.06
C ALA A 312 29.17 -15.91 1.59
N ARG A 313 28.27 -16.03 2.59
CA ARG A 313 27.57 -14.87 3.18
C ARG A 313 28.49 -14.10 4.15
N GLU A 314 29.49 -14.75 4.74
CA GLU A 314 30.44 -14.11 5.65
C GLU A 314 31.29 -13.05 4.94
N GLY A 315 31.35 -11.84 5.51
CA GLY A 315 32.21 -10.76 5.02
C GLY A 315 31.65 -9.95 3.84
N LEU A 316 30.46 -10.29 3.32
CA LEU A 316 29.80 -9.48 2.29
C LEU A 316 29.01 -8.32 2.91
N PRO A 317 29.35 -7.04 2.60
CA PRO A 317 28.54 -5.91 3.03
C PRO A 317 27.12 -6.00 2.46
N ALA A 318 26.15 -5.50 3.20
CA ALA A 318 24.75 -5.44 2.78
C ALA A 318 24.58 -4.84 1.37
N ALA A 319 25.29 -3.75 1.07
CA ALA A 319 25.22 -3.12 -0.25
C ALA A 319 25.68 -4.04 -1.39
N LEU A 320 26.71 -4.87 -1.16
CA LEU A 320 27.21 -5.83 -2.15
C LEU A 320 26.28 -7.04 -2.30
N ARG A 321 25.74 -7.56 -1.19
CA ARG A 321 24.73 -8.63 -1.21
C ARG A 321 23.50 -8.21 -2.02
N ASN A 322 22.97 -7.02 -1.75
CA ASN A 322 21.86 -6.46 -2.52
C ASN A 322 22.19 -6.31 -4.00
N ARG A 323 23.43 -5.98 -4.33
CA ARG A 323 23.84 -5.86 -5.72
C ARG A 323 23.81 -7.19 -6.45
N LEU A 324 24.27 -8.25 -5.81
CA LEU A 324 24.26 -9.61 -6.32
C LEU A 324 22.82 -10.14 -6.46
N LEU A 325 21.97 -9.93 -5.44
CA LEU A 325 20.55 -10.28 -5.51
C LEU A 325 19.83 -9.56 -6.65
N ARG A 326 20.12 -8.27 -6.86
CA ARG A 326 19.57 -7.50 -8.00
C ARG A 326 20.04 -8.00 -9.36
N LEU A 327 21.28 -8.50 -9.47
CA LEU A 327 21.77 -9.10 -10.71
C LEU A 327 21.02 -10.40 -11.05
N ALA A 328 20.59 -11.13 -10.02
CA ALA A 328 19.82 -12.35 -10.15
C ALA A 328 18.29 -12.12 -10.24
N ALA A 329 17.83 -10.86 -10.20
CA ALA A 329 16.41 -10.53 -10.24
C ALA A 329 16.05 -9.72 -11.50
N PHE A 330 14.92 -10.06 -12.12
CA PHE A 330 14.43 -9.36 -13.31
C PHE A 330 12.89 -9.24 -13.28
N GLN A 331 12.36 -8.25 -13.99
CA GLN A 331 10.91 -8.09 -14.13
C GLN A 331 10.31 -9.30 -14.84
N ASN A 332 9.14 -9.75 -14.39
CA ASN A 332 8.36 -10.74 -15.11
C ASN A 332 7.57 -10.08 -16.26
N PRO A 333 7.95 -10.26 -17.53
CA PRO A 333 7.25 -9.62 -18.65
C PRO A 333 5.78 -10.08 -18.75
N GLU A 334 5.47 -11.29 -18.29
CA GLU A 334 4.13 -11.85 -18.29
C GLU A 334 3.20 -11.11 -17.33
N PHE A 335 3.71 -10.69 -16.16
CA PHE A 335 2.94 -9.89 -15.21
C PHE A 335 2.53 -8.55 -15.83
N TYR A 336 3.49 -7.83 -16.43
CA TYR A 336 3.22 -6.52 -17.03
C TYR A 336 2.34 -6.62 -18.26
N ARG A 337 2.51 -7.66 -19.09
CA ARG A 337 1.62 -7.94 -20.21
C ARG A 337 0.20 -8.22 -19.75
N ALA A 338 0.03 -9.05 -18.72
CA ALA A 338 -1.29 -9.32 -18.15
C ALA A 338 -1.92 -8.06 -17.56
N GLN A 339 -1.13 -7.22 -16.88
CA GLN A 339 -1.58 -5.94 -16.33
C GLN A 339 -2.03 -4.96 -17.43
N ALA A 340 -1.23 -4.77 -18.47
CA ALA A 340 -1.53 -3.88 -19.59
C ALA A 340 -2.79 -4.33 -20.36
N MET A 341 -2.94 -5.64 -20.54
CA MET A 341 -4.13 -6.24 -21.19
C MET A 341 -5.32 -6.40 -20.24
N ARG A 342 -5.23 -5.93 -18.98
CA ARG A 342 -6.28 -6.04 -17.95
C ARG A 342 -6.73 -7.48 -17.67
N LEU A 343 -5.82 -8.44 -17.83
CA LEU A 343 -6.02 -9.85 -17.51
C LEU A 343 -5.65 -10.17 -16.04
N PRO A 344 -6.11 -11.30 -15.48
CA PRO A 344 -5.73 -11.71 -14.13
C PRO A 344 -4.21 -11.87 -13.95
N THR A 345 -3.66 -11.14 -12.99
CA THR A 345 -2.26 -11.19 -12.56
C THR A 345 -2.03 -12.17 -11.40
N PHE A 346 -3.08 -12.86 -10.94
CA PHE A 346 -3.00 -13.87 -9.90
C PHE A 346 -2.03 -15.01 -10.30
N GLY A 347 -1.10 -15.33 -9.42
CA GLY A 347 -0.05 -16.34 -9.65
C GLY A 347 1.11 -15.87 -10.54
N LYS A 348 1.15 -14.60 -10.97
CA LYS A 348 2.26 -14.03 -11.72
C LYS A 348 3.03 -13.08 -10.80
N PRO A 349 4.22 -13.45 -10.29
CA PRO A 349 5.01 -12.52 -9.50
C PRO A 349 5.48 -11.37 -10.40
N ARG A 350 5.54 -10.15 -9.84
CA ARG A 350 5.95 -8.95 -10.59
C ARG A 350 7.45 -8.99 -10.93
N VAL A 351 8.25 -9.53 -10.03
CA VAL A 351 9.70 -9.70 -10.15
C VAL A 351 10.00 -11.19 -9.98
N ILE A 352 10.85 -11.73 -10.84
CA ILE A 352 11.41 -13.07 -10.70
C ILE A 352 12.80 -12.89 -10.08
N SER A 353 13.00 -13.47 -8.89
CA SER A 353 14.31 -13.60 -8.27
C SER A 353 14.84 -15.01 -8.53
N CYS A 354 16.08 -15.11 -9.01
CA CYS A 354 16.80 -16.37 -9.19
C CYS A 354 17.92 -16.53 -8.13
N ALA A 355 17.76 -15.90 -6.98
CA ALA A 355 18.69 -16.01 -5.86
C ALA A 355 18.00 -16.53 -4.60
N GLU A 356 18.74 -17.33 -3.81
CA GLU A 356 18.30 -18.02 -2.58
C GLU A 356 19.13 -17.65 -1.33
#